data_AF-A0A7V7RKF6-F1
#
_entry.id   AF-A0A7V7RKF6-F1
#
_cell.length_a   1.000
_cell.length_b   1.000
_cell.length_c   1.000
_cell.angle_alpha   90.00
_cell.angle_beta   90.00
_cell.angle_gamma   90.00
#
_symmetry.space_group_name_H-M   'P 1'
#
loop_
_entity.id
_entity.type
_entity.pdbx_description
1 polymer ?
#
loop_
_entity_poly.entity_id
_entity_poly.type
_entity_poly.pdbx_seq_one_letter_code
_entity_poly.pdbx_strand_id
1 'polypeptide(L)'
;MLNLWIGAAMMLSLNAGTSEDIRFDVNPSIDNGEVVIDLKLENIGDETINFDFHSSQKYEIEISDETGNEIYTYSKGKSFLQVLQNLALTPGESKHWTEKWSFQKEGKELNPGTYKITAALTGRQLKEGAGPLTAQSQFTIIEKNAFNVQTEGENGIYKVTGEVKDSAEDLYYTVEDGHHIFQKEQKVSIRDHQFEINIEIAESKLPTHATLMLNLYKKSKDGEINSIQPVVLERFNH
;
A
#
# COMPACT_ATOMS: atom_id res chain seq x y z
N MET A 1 19.40 -2.21 -17.46
CA MET A 1 18.61 -1.30 -16.62
C MET A 1 17.20 -1.86 -16.53
N LEU A 2 16.88 -2.52 -15.41
CA LEU A 2 15.52 -2.89 -15.04
C LEU A 2 15.44 -2.69 -13.53
N ASN A 3 14.73 -1.65 -13.09
CA ASN A 3 14.36 -1.48 -11.70
C ASN A 3 13.24 -2.49 -11.41
N LEU A 4 13.46 -3.42 -10.48
CA LEU A 4 12.39 -4.26 -9.93
C LEU A 4 12.11 -3.81 -8.50
N TRP A 5 11.18 -2.85 -8.47
CA TRP A 5 10.24 -2.42 -7.44
C TRP A 5 10.12 -3.35 -6.21
N ILE A 6 10.71 -2.96 -5.08
CA ILE A 6 10.32 -3.49 -3.76
C ILE A 6 9.25 -2.53 -3.23
N GLY A 7 8.01 -3.01 -3.21
CA GLY A 7 6.85 -2.24 -2.73
C GLY A 7 5.75 -2.10 -3.77
N ALA A 8 5.34 -3.20 -4.41
CA ALA A 8 3.96 -3.28 -4.87
C ALA A 8 3.12 -3.51 -3.61
N ALA A 9 2.51 -2.46 -3.07
CA ALA A 9 1.34 -2.64 -2.22
C ALA A 9 0.34 -3.45 -3.04
N MET A 10 0.07 -4.70 -2.66
CA MET A 10 -0.88 -5.53 -3.38
C MET A 10 -2.27 -4.94 -3.13
N MET A 11 -2.80 -4.28 -4.16
CA MET A 11 -4.10 -3.62 -4.12
C MET A 11 -5.19 -4.68 -4.22
N LEU A 12 -5.79 -5.04 -3.08
CA LEU A 12 -7.10 -5.67 -3.08
C LEU A 12 -8.16 -4.58 -3.30
N SER A 13 -8.48 -4.34 -4.59
CA SER A 13 -9.69 -3.62 -4.98
C SER A 13 -10.90 -4.49 -4.62
N LEU A 14 -11.45 -4.27 -3.43
CA LEU A 14 -12.70 -4.86 -2.99
C LEU A 14 -13.77 -3.77 -3.01
N ASN A 15 -14.60 -3.82 -4.05
CA ASN A 15 -15.81 -3.04 -4.32
C ASN A 15 -15.63 -1.68 -5.01
N ALA A 16 -15.60 -1.73 -6.34
CA ALA A 16 -16.08 -0.64 -7.19
C ALA A 16 -17.56 -0.37 -6.92
N GLY A 17 -17.95 0.90 -6.81
CA GLY A 17 -19.35 1.29 -6.84
C GLY A 17 -19.86 1.13 -8.27
N THR A 18 -20.60 0.06 -8.56
CA THR A 18 -21.15 -0.18 -9.89
C THR A 18 -22.65 0.12 -9.91
N SER A 19 -23.08 0.99 -10.82
CA SER A 19 -24.42 0.88 -11.41
C SER A 19 -24.28 0.18 -12.77
N GLU A 20 -25.38 -0.25 -13.40
CA GLU A 20 -25.33 -1.02 -14.66
C GLU A 20 -24.43 -0.40 -15.73
N ASP A 21 -24.40 0.94 -15.82
CA ASP A 21 -23.75 1.67 -16.90
C ASP A 21 -22.54 2.52 -16.45
N ILE A 22 -22.27 2.61 -15.14
CA ILE A 22 -21.20 3.45 -14.59
C ILE A 22 -20.37 2.69 -13.57
N ARG A 23 -19.05 2.88 -13.63
CA ARG A 23 -18.11 2.41 -12.61
C ARG A 23 -17.45 3.58 -11.92
N PHE A 24 -17.45 3.56 -10.58
CA PHE A 24 -16.65 4.45 -9.76
C PHE A 24 -15.65 3.65 -8.92
N ASP A 25 -14.36 3.95 -9.09
CA ASP A 25 -13.24 3.26 -8.45
C ASP A 25 -12.45 4.23 -7.57
N VAL A 26 -11.93 3.71 -6.46
CA VAL A 26 -10.94 4.37 -5.60
C VAL A 26 -9.74 3.44 -5.39
N ASN A 27 -8.56 3.93 -5.77
CA ASN A 27 -7.32 3.17 -5.74
C ASN A 27 -6.29 3.94 -4.92
N PRO A 28 -6.13 3.62 -3.62
CA PRO A 28 -5.09 4.19 -2.79
C PRO A 28 -3.74 3.53 -3.08
N SER A 29 -2.67 4.30 -3.00
CA SER A 29 -1.29 3.84 -3.02
C SER A 29 -0.44 4.66 -2.05
N ILE A 30 0.69 4.12 -1.61
CA ILE A 30 1.66 4.85 -0.78
C ILE A 30 2.84 5.23 -1.66
N ASP A 31 3.12 6.52 -1.76
CA ASP A 31 4.30 7.05 -2.44
C ASP A 31 4.97 8.10 -1.55
N ASN A 32 6.28 7.97 -1.34
CA ASN A 32 7.09 8.92 -0.57
C ASN A 32 6.50 9.35 0.80
N GLY A 33 5.81 8.46 1.51
CA GLY A 33 5.21 8.78 2.81
C GLY A 33 3.90 9.57 2.71
N GLU A 34 3.27 9.59 1.54
CA GLU A 34 1.93 10.12 1.31
C GLU A 34 1.01 9.01 0.83
N VAL A 35 -0.28 9.13 1.12
CA VAL A 35 -1.30 8.32 0.44
C VAL A 35 -1.71 9.08 -0.82
N VAL A 36 -1.48 8.47 -1.98
CA VAL A 36 -1.97 8.92 -3.28
C VAL A 36 -3.28 8.18 -3.57
N ILE A 37 -4.35 8.92 -3.77
CA ILE A 37 -5.71 8.40 -3.92
C ILE A 37 -6.17 8.70 -5.35
N ASP A 38 -6.20 7.67 -6.19
CA ASP A 38 -6.69 7.78 -7.55
C ASP A 38 -8.17 7.40 -7.62
N LEU A 39 -8.98 8.34 -8.10
CA LEU A 39 -10.41 8.17 -8.32
C LEU A 39 -10.69 8.10 -9.81
N LYS A 40 -11.48 7.12 -10.23
CA LYS A 40 -11.90 6.96 -11.63
C LYS A 40 -13.41 6.81 -11.71
N LEU A 41 -14.06 7.68 -12.49
CA LEU A 41 -15.45 7.55 -12.89
C LEU A 41 -15.48 7.21 -14.38
N GLU A 42 -16.12 6.11 -14.76
CA GLU A 42 -16.11 5.60 -16.13
C GLU A 42 -17.49 5.18 -16.59
N ASN A 43 -17.86 5.63 -17.79
CA ASN A 43 -19.04 5.15 -18.48
C ASN A 43 -18.72 3.82 -19.18
N ILE A 44 -19.30 2.74 -18.66
CA ILE A 44 -19.14 1.37 -19.17
C ILE A 44 -20.36 0.90 -19.97
N GLY A 45 -21.39 1.75 -20.08
CA GLY A 45 -22.57 1.52 -20.92
C GLY A 45 -22.40 2.03 -22.35
N ASP A 46 -23.50 2.04 -23.09
CA ASP A 46 -23.59 2.42 -24.50
C ASP A 46 -24.29 3.78 -24.75
N GLU A 47 -24.84 4.40 -23.70
CA GLU A 47 -25.44 5.73 -23.73
C GLU A 47 -24.60 6.78 -23.00
N THR A 48 -24.73 8.05 -23.38
CA THR A 48 -24.08 9.16 -22.66
C THR A 48 -24.72 9.35 -21.27
N ILE A 49 -23.90 9.38 -20.22
CA ILE A 49 -24.33 9.59 -18.84
C ILE A 49 -24.01 11.01 -18.39
N ASN A 50 -24.98 11.69 -17.77
CA ASN A 50 -24.82 13.06 -17.27
C ASN A 50 -24.88 13.11 -15.75
N PHE A 51 -24.02 13.94 -15.16
CA PHE A 51 -23.95 14.22 -13.72
C PHE A 51 -24.05 15.72 -13.45
N ASP A 52 -24.86 16.09 -12.46
CA ASP A 52 -24.93 17.46 -11.93
C ASP A 52 -24.25 17.56 -10.56
N PHE A 53 -23.30 18.49 -10.47
CA PHE A 53 -22.63 18.87 -9.23
C PHE A 53 -23.15 20.23 -8.78
N HIS A 54 -23.66 20.31 -7.55
CA HIS A 54 -24.22 21.55 -6.99
C HIS A 54 -23.15 22.46 -6.35
N SER A 55 -21.90 22.00 -6.31
CA SER A 55 -20.76 22.76 -5.82
C SER A 55 -19.48 22.40 -6.60
N SER A 56 -18.38 23.06 -6.25
CA SER A 56 -17.04 22.70 -6.73
C SER A 56 -16.51 21.37 -6.18
N GLN A 57 -17.11 20.81 -5.12
CA GLN A 57 -16.73 19.49 -4.61
C GLN A 57 -17.19 18.39 -5.58
N LYS A 58 -16.28 17.49 -5.95
CA LYS A 58 -16.57 16.37 -6.86
C LYS A 58 -16.75 15.03 -6.17
N TYR A 59 -16.13 14.88 -5.00
CA TYR A 59 -16.17 13.68 -4.20
C TYR A 59 -16.00 14.02 -2.73
N GLU A 60 -16.41 13.09 -1.88
CA GLU A 60 -16.02 12.98 -0.49
C GLU A 60 -15.12 11.75 -0.35
N ILE A 61 -14.07 11.87 0.45
CA ILE A 61 -13.18 10.75 0.77
C ILE A 61 -13.12 10.64 2.28
N GLU A 62 -13.36 9.45 2.79
CA GLU A 62 -13.27 9.12 4.21
C GLU A 62 -12.27 7.98 4.39
N ILE A 63 -11.37 8.13 5.36
CA ILE A 63 -10.40 7.10 5.73
C ILE A 63 -10.61 6.75 7.20
N SER A 64 -10.69 5.47 7.49
CA SER A 64 -10.81 4.92 8.84
C SER A 64 -9.79 3.83 9.12
N ASP A 65 -9.46 3.63 10.39
CA ASP A 65 -8.67 2.47 10.83
C ASP A 65 -9.48 1.18 10.80
N GLU A 66 -8.84 0.02 11.08
CA GLU A 66 -9.53 -1.28 11.09
C GLU A 66 -10.71 -1.35 12.07
N THR A 67 -10.66 -0.58 13.16
CA THR A 67 -11.71 -0.52 14.20
C THR A 67 -12.86 0.42 13.82
N GLY A 68 -12.72 1.18 12.72
CA GLY A 68 -13.72 2.10 12.23
C GLY A 68 -13.59 3.53 12.76
N ASN A 69 -12.50 3.88 13.46
CA ASN A 69 -12.29 5.26 13.88
C ASN A 69 -11.95 6.12 12.67
N GLU A 70 -12.55 7.31 12.61
CA GLU A 70 -12.28 8.27 11.54
C GLU A 70 -10.86 8.85 11.67
N ILE A 71 -10.10 8.75 10.58
CA ILE A 71 -8.74 9.29 10.48
C ILE A 71 -8.72 10.54 9.61
N TYR A 72 -9.49 10.53 8.51
CA TYR A 72 -9.53 11.62 7.54
C TYR A 72 -10.90 11.74 6.91
N THR A 73 -11.29 12.99 6.64
CA THR A 73 -12.46 13.36 5.84
C THR A 73 -12.05 14.50 4.92
N TYR A 74 -12.24 14.34 3.62
CA TYR A 74 -11.76 15.28 2.59
C TYR A 74 -12.31 16.69 2.77
N SER A 75 -13.59 16.82 3.09
CA SER A 75 -14.23 18.13 3.26
C SER A 75 -13.83 18.87 4.53
N LYS A 76 -13.26 18.20 5.55
CA LYS A 76 -12.90 18.85 6.82
C LYS A 76 -11.80 19.90 6.62
N GLY A 77 -12.13 21.14 6.96
CA GLY A 77 -11.22 22.28 6.80
C GLY A 77 -11.15 22.83 5.37
N LYS A 78 -11.95 22.31 4.43
CA LYS A 78 -12.06 22.83 3.06
C LYS A 78 -13.32 23.68 2.90
N SER A 79 -13.27 24.62 1.95
CA SER A 79 -14.43 25.41 1.52
C SER A 79 -14.65 25.19 0.03
N PHE A 80 -15.90 24.98 -0.36
CA PHE A 80 -16.28 24.69 -1.74
C PHE A 80 -17.22 25.78 -2.27
N LEU A 81 -16.87 26.34 -3.43
CA LEU A 81 -17.71 27.29 -4.16
C LEU A 81 -19.05 26.65 -4.53
N GLN A 82 -20.14 27.40 -4.37
CA GLN A 82 -21.50 27.00 -4.74
C GLN A 82 -21.73 27.34 -6.21
N VAL A 83 -21.50 26.37 -7.09
CA VAL A 83 -21.64 26.53 -8.54
C VAL A 83 -22.12 25.23 -9.16
N LEU A 84 -23.18 25.33 -9.97
CA LEU A 84 -23.72 24.20 -10.73
C LEU A 84 -22.77 23.85 -11.86
N GLN A 85 -22.40 22.57 -11.96
CA GLN A 85 -21.51 22.05 -13.00
C GLN A 85 -22.05 20.74 -13.54
N ASN A 86 -22.04 20.63 -14.87
CA ASN A 86 -22.47 19.43 -15.59
C ASN A 86 -21.23 18.64 -16.04
N LEU A 87 -21.28 17.32 -15.92
CA LEU A 87 -20.32 16.40 -16.51
C LEU A 87 -21.08 15.40 -17.38
N ALA A 88 -20.78 15.39 -18.67
CA ALA A 88 -21.25 14.36 -19.60
C ALA A 88 -20.11 13.37 -19.86
N LEU A 89 -20.39 12.07 -19.78
CA LEU A 89 -19.47 11.01 -20.14
C LEU A 89 -20.07 10.22 -21.30
N THR A 90 -19.43 10.27 -22.45
CA THR A 90 -19.76 9.42 -23.60
C THR A 90 -19.36 7.95 -23.34
N PRO A 91 -19.87 6.97 -24.10
CA PRO A 91 -19.50 5.55 -23.93
C PRO A 91 -17.99 5.33 -23.94
N GLY A 92 -17.47 4.68 -22.90
CA GLY A 92 -16.03 4.45 -22.70
C GLY A 92 -15.24 5.65 -22.18
N GLU A 93 -15.85 6.82 -22.02
CA GLU A 93 -15.19 7.99 -21.45
C GLU A 93 -15.02 7.85 -19.95
N SER A 94 -13.90 8.37 -19.44
CA SER A 94 -13.58 8.36 -18.03
C SER A 94 -13.06 9.70 -17.53
N LYS A 95 -13.42 10.01 -16.29
CA LYS A 95 -12.89 11.15 -15.53
C LYS A 95 -12.01 10.64 -14.40
N HIS A 96 -10.84 11.24 -14.28
CA HIS A 96 -9.84 10.88 -13.28
C HIS A 96 -9.56 12.06 -12.37
N TRP A 97 -9.39 11.77 -11.08
CA TRP A 97 -8.90 12.71 -10.08
C TRP A 97 -7.85 12.01 -9.24
N THR A 98 -6.81 12.75 -8.87
CA THR A 98 -5.76 12.27 -7.97
C THR A 98 -5.67 13.21 -6.79
N GLU A 99 -5.82 12.67 -5.59
CA GLU A 99 -5.64 13.39 -4.34
C GLU A 99 -4.40 12.89 -3.63
N LYS A 100 -3.66 13.81 -3.03
CA LYS A 100 -2.52 13.49 -2.18
C LYS A 100 -2.87 13.86 -0.76
N TRP A 101 -2.77 12.89 0.14
CA TRP A 101 -2.97 13.09 1.55
C TRP A 101 -1.69 12.75 2.30
N SER A 102 -1.00 13.78 2.75
CA SER A 102 0.11 13.66 3.68
C SER A 102 -0.49 13.35 5.06
N PHE A 103 -0.33 12.12 5.51
CA PHE A 103 -0.90 11.65 6.77
C PHE A 103 -0.12 12.11 8.02
N GLN A 104 0.87 12.97 7.84
CA GLN A 104 1.54 13.70 8.92
C GLN A 104 0.64 14.82 9.45
N LYS A 105 -0.41 14.47 10.20
CA LYS A 105 -1.21 15.46 10.93
C LYS A 105 -0.51 15.77 12.26
N GLU A 106 -0.16 17.04 12.48
CA GLU A 106 0.50 17.50 13.72
C GLU A 106 1.86 16.82 14.00
N GLY A 107 2.56 16.38 12.95
CA GLY A 107 3.88 15.74 13.07
C GLY A 107 3.84 14.28 13.52
N LYS A 108 2.66 13.64 13.55
CA LYS A 108 2.54 12.19 13.80
C LYS A 108 2.22 11.46 12.51
N GLU A 109 3.07 10.48 12.17
CA GLU A 109 2.79 9.49 11.13
C GLU A 109 1.65 8.57 11.59
N LEU A 110 0.92 8.00 10.62
CA LEU A 110 -0.03 6.94 10.92
C LEU A 110 0.71 5.72 11.44
N ASN A 111 0.07 5.03 12.38
CA ASN A 111 0.59 3.75 12.83
C ASN A 111 0.52 2.74 11.68
N PRO A 112 1.47 1.78 11.62
CA PRO A 112 1.33 0.62 10.77
C PRO A 112 -0.01 -0.09 10.98
N GLY A 113 -0.57 -0.63 9.91
CA GLY A 113 -1.88 -1.30 9.93
C GLY A 113 -2.67 -1.08 8.64
N THR A 114 -3.83 -1.72 8.55
CA THR A 114 -4.74 -1.56 7.41
C THR A 114 -5.70 -0.41 7.65
N TYR A 115 -5.94 0.38 6.60
CA TYR A 115 -6.88 1.48 6.60
C TYR A 115 -7.90 1.28 5.50
N LYS A 116 -9.16 1.59 5.81
CA LYS A 116 -10.26 1.55 4.86
C LYS A 116 -10.43 2.93 4.26
N ILE A 117 -10.62 2.99 2.95
CA ILE A 117 -10.97 4.22 2.24
C ILE A 117 -12.35 4.04 1.61
N THR A 118 -13.21 5.03 1.83
CA THR A 118 -14.50 5.15 1.13
C THR A 118 -14.49 6.45 0.35
N ALA A 119 -14.83 6.38 -0.93
CA ALA A 119 -15.05 7.55 -1.77
C ALA A 119 -16.51 7.61 -2.18
N ALA A 120 -17.12 8.80 -2.15
CA ALA A 120 -18.47 9.03 -2.64
C ALA A 120 -18.45 10.13 -3.68
N LEU A 121 -19.06 9.90 -4.85
CA LEU A 121 -19.26 10.95 -5.84
C LEU A 121 -20.36 11.91 -5.36
N THR A 122 -20.09 13.21 -5.35
CA THR A 122 -21.10 14.21 -4.94
C THR A 122 -22.04 14.60 -6.07
N GLY A 123 -21.68 14.27 -7.32
CA GLY A 123 -22.49 14.52 -8.51
C GLY A 123 -23.68 13.58 -8.56
N ARG A 124 -24.86 14.13 -8.80
CA ARG A 124 -26.09 13.34 -8.99
C ARG A 124 -26.20 12.91 -10.45
N GLN A 125 -26.32 11.61 -10.70
CA GLN A 125 -26.64 11.10 -12.04
C GLN A 125 -28.04 11.55 -12.45
N LEU A 126 -28.17 12.05 -13.69
CA LEU A 126 -29.45 12.50 -14.27
C LEU A 126 -30.23 11.33 -14.89
N LYS A 127 -30.35 10.23 -14.16
CA LYS A 127 -31.17 9.04 -14.49
C LYS A 127 -32.11 8.76 -13.31
N GLU A 128 -33.39 8.57 -13.58
CA GLU A 128 -34.36 8.29 -12.52
C GLU A 128 -34.03 6.97 -11.81
N GLY A 129 -34.13 6.95 -10.47
CA GLY A 129 -33.77 5.79 -9.66
C GLY A 129 -32.27 5.56 -9.45
N ALA A 130 -31.38 6.38 -10.04
CA ALA A 130 -29.95 6.27 -9.77
C ALA A 130 -29.61 6.60 -8.31
N GLY A 131 -28.98 5.65 -7.63
CA GLY A 131 -28.49 5.80 -6.26
C GLY A 131 -27.15 6.56 -6.19
N PRO A 132 -26.64 6.80 -4.98
CA PRO A 132 -25.30 7.36 -4.80
C PRO A 132 -24.23 6.40 -5.35
N LEU A 133 -23.18 6.95 -5.94
CA LEU A 133 -22.01 6.18 -6.37
C LEU A 133 -20.93 6.26 -5.30
N THR A 134 -20.64 5.12 -4.68
CA THR A 134 -19.62 4.99 -3.64
C THR A 134 -18.66 3.87 -3.97
N ALA A 135 -17.37 4.09 -3.83
CA ALA A 135 -16.32 3.10 -4.00
C ALA A 135 -15.62 2.87 -2.67
N GLN A 136 -15.18 1.64 -2.42
CA GLN A 136 -14.40 1.29 -1.24
C GLN A 136 -13.13 0.57 -1.64
N SER A 137 -12.08 0.76 -0.84
CA SER A 137 -10.82 0.06 -0.98
C SER A 137 -10.10 0.07 0.37
N GLN A 138 -8.89 -0.47 0.39
CA GLN A 138 -8.04 -0.43 1.56
C GLN A 138 -6.58 -0.27 1.15
N PHE A 139 -5.77 0.22 2.08
CA PHE A 139 -4.31 0.25 1.95
C PHE A 139 -3.67 -0.11 3.29
N THR A 140 -2.47 -0.66 3.24
CA THR A 140 -1.73 -1.07 4.43
C THR A 140 -0.46 -0.25 4.56
N ILE A 141 -0.25 0.32 5.74
CA ILE A 141 1.01 0.93 6.12
C ILE A 141 1.84 -0.15 6.81
N ILE A 142 2.97 -0.49 6.19
CA ILE A 142 3.88 -1.53 6.65
C ILE A 142 4.79 -0.97 7.74
N GLU A 143 4.98 -1.73 8.83
CA GLU A 143 5.94 -1.36 9.87
C GLU A 143 7.37 -1.52 9.34
N LYS A 144 8.10 -0.40 9.24
CA LYS A 144 9.53 -0.39 8.91
C LYS A 144 10.35 -0.55 10.19
N ASN A 145 11.42 -1.34 10.12
CA ASN A 145 12.34 -1.58 11.23
C ASN A 145 11.67 -2.18 12.49
N ALA A 146 10.75 -3.13 12.30
CA ALA A 146 9.99 -3.73 13.39
C ALA A 146 10.82 -4.63 14.33
N PHE A 147 12.04 -4.97 13.93
CA PHE A 147 12.87 -5.99 14.58
C PHE A 147 14.15 -5.37 15.15
N ASN A 148 14.50 -5.78 16.37
CA ASN A 148 15.82 -5.55 16.92
C ASN A 148 16.75 -6.62 16.36
N VAL A 149 17.55 -6.30 15.34
CA VAL A 149 18.37 -7.26 14.61
C VAL A 149 19.84 -6.95 14.78
N GLN A 150 20.62 -8.01 15.02
CA GLN A 150 22.07 -7.99 15.00
C GLN A 150 22.58 -8.98 13.97
N THR A 151 23.74 -8.67 13.41
CA THR A 151 24.39 -9.46 12.37
C THR A 151 25.87 -9.58 12.68
N GLU A 152 26.39 -10.79 12.50
CA GLU A 152 27.82 -11.08 12.57
C GLU A 152 28.22 -12.07 11.48
N GLY A 153 29.51 -12.13 11.20
CA GLY A 153 30.08 -12.98 10.16
C GLY A 153 30.45 -12.20 8.89
N GLU A 154 31.17 -12.89 8.01
CA GLU A 154 31.76 -12.37 6.78
C GLU A 154 32.09 -13.55 5.85
N ASN A 155 32.44 -13.26 4.60
CA ASN A 155 32.96 -14.26 3.65
C ASN A 155 32.01 -15.45 3.45
N GLY A 156 30.71 -15.18 3.39
CA GLY A 156 29.69 -16.18 3.11
C GLY A 156 29.18 -16.96 4.31
N ILE A 157 29.68 -16.69 5.53
CA ILE A 157 29.15 -17.27 6.77
C ILE A 157 28.59 -16.14 7.62
N TYR A 158 27.26 -16.09 7.76
CA TYR A 158 26.58 -15.04 8.51
C TYR A 158 25.64 -15.64 9.55
N LYS A 159 25.56 -14.96 10.70
CA LYS A 159 24.54 -15.20 11.71
C LYS A 159 23.76 -13.92 11.95
N VAL A 160 22.44 -14.04 11.86
CA VAL A 160 21.48 -12.96 12.12
C VAL A 160 20.64 -13.34 13.32
N THR A 161 20.67 -12.53 14.36
CA THR A 161 19.88 -12.74 15.58
C THR A 161 18.94 -11.56 15.79
N GLY A 162 17.83 -11.80 16.48
CA GLY A 162 16.96 -10.72 16.86
C GLY A 162 15.77 -11.12 17.69
N GLU A 163 14.93 -10.13 17.97
CA GLU A 163 13.73 -10.25 18.79
C GLU A 163 12.49 -9.82 18.01
N VAL A 164 11.37 -10.51 18.28
CA VAL A 164 10.03 -10.14 17.80
C VAL A 164 9.15 -9.74 18.97
N LYS A 165 8.43 -8.62 18.85
CA LYS A 165 7.46 -8.20 19.89
C LYS A 165 6.23 -9.09 19.94
N ASP A 166 5.81 -9.59 18.77
CA ASP A 166 4.65 -10.46 18.60
C ASP A 166 5.06 -11.68 17.77
N SER A 167 4.86 -12.87 18.35
CA SER A 167 5.16 -14.18 17.76
C SER A 167 3.94 -14.86 17.13
N ALA A 168 2.77 -14.21 17.13
CA ALA A 168 1.55 -14.73 16.51
C ALA A 168 1.60 -14.75 14.97
N GLU A 169 2.53 -14.01 14.38
CA GLU A 169 2.73 -13.93 12.93
C GLU A 169 3.97 -14.68 12.49
N ASP A 170 3.88 -15.29 11.30
CA ASP A 170 4.98 -16.03 10.71
C ASP A 170 6.06 -15.06 10.20
N LEU A 171 7.31 -15.32 10.59
CA LEU A 171 8.49 -14.56 10.18
C LEU A 171 9.20 -15.30 9.05
N TYR A 172 9.64 -14.55 8.04
CA TYR A 172 10.29 -15.07 6.83
C TYR A 172 11.51 -14.22 6.46
N TYR A 173 12.40 -14.79 5.65
CA TYR A 173 13.50 -14.04 5.07
C TYR A 173 13.87 -14.48 3.66
N THR A 174 14.49 -13.57 2.89
CA THR A 174 15.23 -13.85 1.66
C THR A 174 16.65 -13.28 1.76
N VAL A 175 17.58 -13.81 0.97
CA VAL A 175 18.95 -13.27 0.87
C VAL A 175 19.26 -12.95 -0.59
N GLU A 176 19.61 -11.69 -0.87
CA GLU A 176 19.84 -11.17 -2.22
C GLU A 176 20.82 -9.99 -2.24
N ASP A 177 21.28 -9.63 -3.44
CA ASP A 177 22.12 -8.43 -3.69
C ASP A 177 21.46 -7.40 -4.62
N GLY A 178 20.17 -7.59 -4.94
CA GLY A 178 19.40 -6.80 -5.91
C GLY A 178 19.52 -7.28 -7.37
N HIS A 179 20.47 -8.15 -7.69
CA HIS A 179 20.63 -8.79 -9.00
C HIS A 179 20.37 -10.29 -8.96
N HIS A 180 20.73 -10.94 -7.85
CA HIS A 180 20.63 -12.37 -7.62
C HIS A 180 20.01 -12.67 -6.25
N ILE A 181 19.14 -13.68 -6.24
CA ILE A 181 18.60 -14.26 -5.01
C ILE A 181 19.47 -15.47 -4.64
N PHE A 182 20.22 -15.35 -3.54
CA PHE A 182 21.09 -16.41 -3.01
C PHE A 182 20.30 -17.43 -2.19
N GLN A 183 19.32 -16.95 -1.42
CA GLN A 183 18.38 -17.80 -0.70
C GLN A 183 16.96 -17.29 -0.93
N LYS A 184 16.14 -18.17 -1.51
CA LYS A 184 14.69 -17.93 -1.66
C LYS A 184 14.02 -17.93 -0.29
N GLU A 185 12.80 -17.42 -0.25
CA GLU A 185 11.99 -17.30 0.97
C GLU A 185 12.09 -18.53 1.86
N GLN A 186 12.52 -18.32 3.11
CA GLN A 186 12.58 -19.31 4.16
C GLN A 186 11.77 -18.83 5.36
N LYS A 187 11.04 -19.75 6.01
CA LYS A 187 10.36 -19.47 7.28
C LYS A 187 11.37 -19.51 8.43
N VAL A 188 11.31 -18.51 9.31
CA VAL A 188 12.17 -18.39 10.49
C VAL A 188 11.53 -19.09 11.68
N SER A 189 12.32 -19.86 12.42
CA SER A 189 11.88 -20.42 13.70
C SER A 189 12.06 -19.40 14.81
N ILE A 190 11.00 -19.16 15.58
CA ILE A 190 10.99 -18.24 16.72
C ILE A 190 10.86 -19.07 18.00
N ARG A 191 11.70 -18.78 19.00
CA ARG A 191 11.65 -19.39 20.34
C ARG A 191 11.82 -18.29 21.38
N ASP A 192 10.93 -18.24 22.36
CA ASP A 192 10.95 -17.23 23.42
C ASP A 192 11.11 -15.79 22.90
N HIS A 193 10.36 -15.45 21.85
CA HIS A 193 10.41 -14.15 21.15
C HIS A 193 11.76 -13.82 20.49
N GLN A 194 12.68 -14.77 20.43
CA GLN A 194 13.97 -14.63 19.77
C GLN A 194 14.05 -15.50 18.52
N PHE A 195 14.88 -15.08 17.57
CA PHE A 195 15.21 -15.87 16.40
C PHE A 195 16.70 -15.85 16.12
N GLU A 196 17.16 -16.91 15.46
CA GLU A 196 18.50 -17.03 14.90
C GLU A 196 18.39 -17.58 13.48
N ILE A 197 19.10 -16.94 12.55
CA ILE A 197 19.19 -17.34 11.15
C ILE A 197 20.67 -17.51 10.84
N ASN A 198 21.03 -18.70 10.41
CA ASN A 198 22.38 -19.02 9.96
C ASN A 198 22.38 -19.12 8.44
N ILE A 199 23.28 -18.38 7.80
CA ILE A 199 23.35 -18.23 6.35
C ILE A 199 24.73 -18.69 5.91
N GLU A 200 24.75 -19.60 4.95
CA GLU A 200 25.97 -20.10 4.32
C GLU A 200 25.86 -19.92 2.80
N ILE A 201 26.83 -19.22 2.22
CA ILE A 201 26.97 -18.98 0.78
C ILE A 201 28.41 -19.27 0.42
N ALA A 202 28.62 -20.15 -0.56
CA ALA A 202 29.97 -20.45 -1.05
C ALA A 202 30.67 -19.17 -1.53
N GLU A 203 31.92 -18.95 -1.11
CA GLU A 203 32.71 -17.75 -1.42
C GLU A 203 32.74 -17.43 -2.92
N SER A 204 32.87 -18.48 -3.77
CA SER A 204 32.83 -18.37 -5.24
C SER A 204 31.54 -17.78 -5.83
N LYS A 205 30.46 -17.74 -5.04
CA LYS A 205 29.16 -17.18 -5.44
C LYS A 205 28.93 -15.78 -4.88
N LEU A 206 29.75 -15.33 -3.93
CA LEU A 206 29.57 -14.01 -3.34
C LEU A 206 29.71 -12.91 -4.40
N PRO A 207 28.95 -11.82 -4.27
CA PRO A 207 29.07 -10.70 -5.18
C PRO A 207 30.44 -10.02 -5.00
N THR A 208 30.93 -9.36 -6.05
CA THR A 208 32.18 -8.57 -5.98
C THR A 208 31.90 -7.08 -5.77
N HIS A 209 30.79 -6.59 -6.34
CA HIS A 209 30.41 -5.17 -6.32
C HIS A 209 28.93 -5.01 -5.99
N ALA A 210 28.54 -5.42 -4.78
CA ALA A 210 27.17 -5.28 -4.31
C ALA A 210 27.09 -5.26 -2.79
N THR A 211 25.91 -4.95 -2.26
CA THR A 211 25.59 -5.19 -0.85
C THR A 211 24.77 -6.45 -0.75
N LEU A 212 25.27 -7.45 -0.04
CA LEU A 212 24.49 -8.63 0.30
C LEU A 212 23.55 -8.28 1.46
N MET A 213 22.26 -8.53 1.27
CA MET A 213 21.22 -8.18 2.24
C MET A 213 20.36 -9.39 2.55
N LEU A 214 19.92 -9.46 3.80
CA LEU A 214 18.78 -10.27 4.22
C LEU A 214 17.56 -9.36 4.31
N ASN A 215 16.48 -9.70 3.62
CA ASN A 215 15.19 -9.03 3.82
C ASN A 215 14.37 -9.84 4.81
N LEU A 216 14.17 -9.31 6.01
CA LEU A 216 13.37 -9.94 7.06
C LEU A 216 11.95 -9.38 7.01
N TYR A 217 10.92 -10.22 6.99
CA TYR A 217 9.53 -9.75 6.91
C TYR A 217 8.53 -10.68 7.57
N LYS A 218 7.42 -10.10 8.03
CA LYS A 218 6.24 -10.81 8.53
C LYS A 218 5.17 -10.89 7.46
N LYS A 219 4.40 -11.96 7.48
CA LYS A 219 3.20 -12.12 6.67
C LYS A 219 1.95 -12.22 7.54
N SER A 220 0.88 -11.58 7.09
CA SER A 220 -0.46 -11.75 7.65
C SER A 220 -0.99 -13.16 7.36
N LYS A 221 -2.13 -13.52 7.95
CA LYS A 221 -2.81 -14.80 7.69
C LYS A 221 -3.18 -15.00 6.21
N ASP A 222 -3.38 -13.92 5.48
CA ASP A 222 -3.73 -13.94 4.06
C ASP A 222 -2.49 -14.00 3.16
N GLY A 223 -1.28 -14.02 3.74
CA GLY A 223 -0.01 -14.13 3.03
C GLY A 223 0.62 -12.79 2.61
N GLU A 224 -0.04 -11.67 2.92
CA GLU A 224 0.43 -10.31 2.61
C GLU A 224 1.55 -9.87 3.55
N ILE A 225 2.57 -9.19 3.02
CA ILE A 225 3.67 -8.66 3.83
C ILE A 225 3.19 -7.43 4.60
N ASN A 226 3.26 -7.49 5.93
CA ASN A 226 2.80 -6.41 6.83
C ASN A 226 3.94 -5.72 7.60
N SER A 227 5.13 -6.31 7.63
CA SER A 227 6.35 -5.69 8.16
C SER A 227 7.56 -6.14 7.34
N ILE A 228 8.50 -5.24 7.08
CA ILE A 228 9.77 -5.55 6.40
C ILE A 228 10.93 -4.74 6.98
N GLN A 229 12.09 -5.39 7.09
CA GLN A 229 13.34 -4.80 7.49
C GLN A 229 14.50 -5.39 6.68
N PRO A 230 15.09 -4.61 5.77
CA PRO A 230 16.35 -4.96 5.14
C PRO A 230 17.49 -4.93 6.17
N VAL A 231 18.33 -5.96 6.14
CA VAL A 231 19.45 -6.15 7.04
C VAL A 231 20.70 -6.36 6.18
N VAL A 232 21.70 -5.50 6.33
CA VAL A 232 22.97 -5.64 5.60
C VAL A 232 23.76 -6.79 6.21
N LEU A 233 24.13 -7.78 5.39
CA LEU A 233 25.02 -8.86 5.81
C LEU A 233 26.48 -8.48 5.56
N GLU A 234 26.79 -8.04 4.33
CA GLU A 234 28.14 -7.66 3.93
C GLU A 234 28.13 -6.69 2.74
N ARG A 235 29.12 -5.80 2.66
CA ARG A 235 29.31 -4.87 1.55
C ARG A 235 30.58 -5.22 0.79
N PHE A 236 30.42 -5.56 -0.48
CA PHE A 236 31.52 -5.90 -1.39
C PHE A 236 31.84 -4.68 -2.27
N ASN A 237 33.04 -4.14 -2.09
CA ASN A 237 33.51 -2.92 -2.75
C ASN A 237 34.80 -3.14 -3.55
N HIS A 238 35.09 -4.39 -3.96
CA HIS A 238 36.39 -4.80 -4.48
C HIS A 238 36.32 -5.37 -5.91
#